data_AF-A0A4P9YEK0-F1
#
_entry.id   AF-A0A4P9YEK0-F1
#
_cell.length_a   1.000
_cell.length_b   1.000
_cell.length_c   1.000
_cell.angle_alpha   90.00
_cell.angle_beta   90.00
_cell.angle_gamma   90.00
#
_symmetry.space_group_name_H-M   'P 1'
#
loop_
_entity.id
_entity.type
_entity.pdbx_description
1 polymer ?
#
loop_
_entity_poly.entity_id
_entity_poly.type
_entity_poly.pdbx_seq_one_letter_code
_entity_poly.pdbx_strand_id
1 'polypeptide(L)'
;MEFLGEFLSSALNGNDALFKACIVGVGEVKMDWMSQCKHMTVHSYLNDKYSPYFGITVEEVRQLGVDEEALKHVMKWYGGYYFGDYQVFNPFSLMSWLTRGKECAIFWTGTTSTTYLPEFMKYHEKSIIMDIFTILLEGNSFEIELTSTQVNYSESNWQLKKIMNYLVLTGHLTYLYKAKAVTIPNKEVEHYWENYVMPMLRSKLL
;
A
#
# COMPACT_ATOMS: atom_id res chain seq x y z
N MET A 1 -20.22 4.49 10.51
CA MET A 1 -20.19 3.95 9.13
C MET A 1 -21.55 4.03 8.45
N GLU A 2 -22.65 3.82 9.17
CA GLU A 2 -24.02 3.90 8.66
C GLU A 2 -24.32 5.24 7.94
N PHE A 3 -24.02 6.39 8.58
CA PHE A 3 -24.15 7.71 7.95
C PHE A 3 -23.43 7.85 6.61
N LEU A 4 -22.16 7.45 6.53
CA LEU A 4 -21.37 7.54 5.29
C LEU A 4 -21.95 6.64 4.19
N GLY A 5 -22.45 5.47 4.57
CA GLY A 5 -23.10 4.56 3.63
C GLY A 5 -24.40 5.14 3.05
N GLU A 6 -25.27 5.69 3.90
CA GLU A 6 -26.52 6.33 3.47
C GLU A 6 -26.26 7.57 2.62
N PHE A 7 -25.35 8.44 3.06
CA PHE A 7 -24.98 9.66 2.35
C PHE A 7 -24.41 9.35 0.95
N LEU A 8 -23.43 8.45 0.86
CA LEU A 8 -22.83 8.07 -0.43
C LEU A 8 -23.82 7.33 -1.33
N SER A 9 -24.65 6.45 -0.77
CA SER A 9 -25.70 5.76 -1.54
C SER A 9 -26.65 6.77 -2.19
N SER A 10 -27.17 7.72 -1.43
CA SER A 10 -28.09 8.75 -1.96
C SER A 10 -27.41 9.70 -2.95
N ALA A 11 -26.13 10.01 -2.77
CA ALA A 11 -25.41 10.91 -3.66
C ALA A 11 -25.04 10.24 -4.99
N LEU A 12 -24.79 8.93 -4.98
CA LEU A 12 -24.20 8.18 -6.10
C LEU A 12 -25.20 7.32 -6.87
N ASN A 13 -26.32 6.94 -6.27
CA ASN A 13 -27.32 6.09 -6.88
C ASN A 13 -28.61 6.86 -7.17
N GLY A 14 -29.05 6.89 -8.43
CA GLY A 14 -30.29 7.57 -8.84
C GLY A 14 -30.23 9.10 -8.78
N ASN A 15 -29.03 9.68 -8.73
CA ASN A 15 -28.84 11.13 -8.74
C ASN A 15 -28.65 11.64 -10.18
N ASP A 16 -29.69 12.23 -10.76
CA ASP A 16 -29.68 12.74 -12.14
C ASP A 16 -28.72 13.92 -12.35
N ALA A 17 -28.27 14.58 -11.27
CA ALA A 17 -27.27 15.64 -11.34
C ALA A 17 -25.82 15.09 -11.40
N LEU A 18 -25.62 13.80 -11.14
CA LEU A 18 -24.30 13.19 -11.10
C LEU A 18 -23.84 12.77 -12.49
N PHE A 19 -22.85 13.48 -13.04
CA PHE A 19 -22.18 13.06 -14.28
C PHE A 19 -21.18 11.92 -14.04
N LYS A 20 -20.32 12.05 -13.01
CA LYS A 20 -19.29 11.06 -12.65
C LYS A 20 -18.82 11.24 -11.21
N ALA A 21 -18.49 10.14 -10.53
CA ALA A 21 -17.81 10.14 -9.24
C ALA A 21 -16.54 9.28 -9.28
N CYS A 22 -15.58 9.61 -8.41
CA CYS A 22 -14.40 8.81 -8.15
C CYS A 22 -14.23 8.69 -6.64
N ILE A 23 -14.05 7.46 -6.14
CA ILE A 23 -13.76 7.19 -4.73
C ILE A 23 -12.37 6.57 -4.68
N VAL A 24 -11.51 7.15 -3.86
CA VAL A 24 -10.13 6.68 -3.64
C VAL A 24 -9.94 6.36 -2.17
N GLY A 25 -9.09 5.38 -1.88
CA GLY A 25 -8.80 4.95 -0.53
C GLY A 25 -7.57 4.05 -0.50
N VAL A 26 -7.07 3.78 0.71
CA VAL A 26 -5.89 2.91 0.93
C VAL A 26 -6.22 1.45 0.61
N GLY A 27 -7.45 1.02 0.88
CA GLY A 27 -7.96 -0.30 0.52
C GLY A 27 -9.07 -0.22 -0.53
N GLU A 28 -9.42 -1.36 -1.12
CA GLU A 28 -10.65 -1.47 -1.90
C GLU A 28 -11.84 -1.10 -1.02
N VAL A 29 -12.51 0.01 -1.35
CA VAL A 29 -13.74 0.41 -0.66
C VAL A 29 -14.83 -0.53 -1.13
N LYS A 30 -15.27 -1.43 -0.25
CA LYS A 30 -16.42 -2.30 -0.49
C LYS A 30 -17.38 -2.13 0.68
N MET A 31 -18.45 -1.40 0.44
CA MET A 31 -19.53 -1.18 1.39
C MET A 31 -20.82 -1.77 0.82
N ASP A 32 -21.73 -2.23 1.68
CA ASP A 32 -22.94 -2.94 1.25
C ASP A 32 -23.80 -2.13 0.27
N TRP A 33 -23.84 -0.80 0.42
CA TRP A 33 -24.58 0.11 -0.47
C TRP A 33 -24.02 0.16 -1.90
N MET A 34 -22.75 -0.17 -2.09
CA MET A 34 -22.09 -0.10 -3.40
C MET A 34 -22.66 -1.14 -4.38
N SER A 35 -23.21 -2.25 -3.87
CA SER A 35 -23.94 -3.24 -4.67
C SER A 35 -25.17 -2.67 -5.38
N GLN A 36 -25.71 -1.55 -4.89
CA GLN A 36 -26.88 -0.86 -5.44
C GLN A 36 -26.50 0.08 -6.59
N CYS A 37 -25.21 0.38 -6.79
CA CYS A 37 -24.71 1.28 -7.83
C CYS A 37 -24.47 0.52 -9.15
N LYS A 38 -25.40 0.66 -10.10
CA LYS A 38 -25.43 -0.15 -11.36
C LYS A 38 -24.22 0.01 -12.29
N HIS A 39 -23.44 1.09 -12.16
CA HIS A 39 -22.33 1.42 -13.09
C HIS A 39 -20.99 1.58 -12.39
N MET A 40 -20.84 1.02 -11.19
CA MET A 40 -19.61 1.13 -10.44
C MET A 40 -18.55 0.14 -10.98
N THR A 41 -17.33 0.64 -11.20
CA THR A 41 -16.17 -0.19 -11.54
C THR A 41 -15.08 0.04 -10.51
N VAL A 42 -14.48 -1.04 -10.02
CA VAL A 42 -13.38 -1.01 -9.05
C VAL A 42 -12.06 -1.23 -9.77
N HIS A 43 -11.09 -0.36 -9.50
CA HIS A 43 -9.72 -0.47 -9.99
C HIS A 43 -8.77 -0.50 -8.79
N SER A 44 -8.07 -1.62 -8.61
CA SER A 44 -7.10 -1.82 -7.53
C SER A 44 -5.68 -1.96 -8.08
N TYR A 45 -4.70 -2.22 -7.21
CA TYR A 45 -3.30 -2.39 -7.62
C TYR A 45 -3.05 -3.57 -8.55
N LEU A 46 -4.02 -4.48 -8.72
CA LEU A 46 -3.99 -5.59 -9.67
C LEU A 46 -4.47 -5.19 -11.09
N ASN A 47 -4.89 -3.94 -11.30
CA ASN A 47 -5.42 -3.48 -12.60
C ASN A 47 -4.44 -2.52 -13.32
N ASP A 48 -3.95 -2.96 -14.49
CA ASP A 48 -2.95 -2.22 -15.27
C ASP A 48 -3.40 -0.84 -15.76
N LYS A 49 -4.70 -0.62 -15.97
CA LYS A 49 -5.22 0.61 -16.58
C LYS A 49 -4.92 1.84 -15.75
N TYR A 50 -4.92 1.70 -14.41
CA TYR A 50 -4.74 2.81 -13.49
C TYR A 50 -3.43 2.76 -12.71
N SER A 51 -2.58 1.77 -12.98
CA SER A 51 -1.28 1.60 -12.34
C SER A 51 -0.43 2.88 -12.25
N PRO A 52 -0.33 3.73 -13.28
CA PRO A 52 0.49 4.94 -13.21
C PRO A 52 -0.02 5.99 -12.19
N TYR A 53 -1.29 5.93 -11.80
CA TYR A 53 -1.95 6.98 -11.01
C TYR A 53 -1.98 6.69 -9.50
N PHE A 54 -1.42 5.56 -9.05
CA PHE A 54 -1.33 5.21 -7.63
C PHE A 54 -0.14 5.87 -6.90
N GLY A 55 0.75 6.52 -7.63
CA GLY A 55 1.89 7.23 -7.10
C GLY A 55 2.41 8.25 -8.09
N ILE A 56 3.66 8.67 -7.93
CA ILE A 56 4.35 9.51 -8.92
C ILE A 56 5.25 8.60 -9.75
N THR A 57 5.17 8.65 -11.07
CA THR A 57 5.97 7.82 -11.97
C THR A 57 7.39 8.37 -12.12
N VAL A 58 8.32 7.50 -12.53
CA VAL A 58 9.71 7.90 -12.85
C VAL A 58 9.76 9.04 -13.85
N GLU A 59 8.88 9.01 -14.85
CA GLU A 59 8.84 10.03 -15.89
C GLU A 59 8.35 11.38 -15.35
N GLU A 60 7.34 11.39 -14.49
CA GLU A 60 6.91 12.62 -13.81
C GLU A 60 8.04 13.19 -12.93
N VAL A 61 8.82 12.35 -12.24
CA VAL A 61 9.99 12.83 -11.47
C VAL A 61 11.04 13.48 -12.37
N ARG A 62 11.30 12.92 -13.57
CA ARG A 62 12.20 13.54 -14.55
C ARG A 62 11.68 14.90 -15.02
N GLN A 63 10.37 15.00 -15.27
CA GLN A 63 9.74 16.26 -15.68
C GLN A 63 9.84 17.36 -14.61
N LEU A 64 10.01 16.99 -13.34
CA LEU A 64 10.29 17.92 -12.24
C LEU A 64 11.76 18.41 -12.20
N GLY A 65 12.59 18.05 -13.18
CA GLY A 65 13.98 18.49 -13.28
C GLY A 65 14.93 17.77 -12.32
N VAL A 66 14.58 16.57 -11.88
CA VAL A 66 15.46 15.71 -11.10
C VAL A 66 16.42 15.00 -12.06
N ASP A 67 17.72 15.19 -11.88
CA ASP A 67 18.74 14.50 -12.66
C ASP A 67 18.80 12.99 -12.38
N GLU A 68 19.46 12.23 -13.24
CA GLU A 68 19.52 10.76 -13.15
C GLU A 68 20.26 10.23 -11.92
N GLU A 69 21.19 11.00 -11.35
CA GLU A 69 21.90 10.59 -10.13
C GLU A 69 21.00 10.72 -8.91
N ALA A 70 20.36 11.89 -8.75
CA ALA A 70 19.35 12.14 -7.74
C ALA A 70 18.16 11.20 -7.89
N LEU A 71 17.73 10.91 -9.13
CA LEU A 71 16.64 9.97 -9.42
C LEU A 71 16.97 8.55 -8.93
N LYS A 72 18.18 8.05 -9.21
CA LYS A 72 18.64 6.74 -8.71
C LYS A 72 18.70 6.71 -7.19
N HIS A 73 19.10 7.82 -6.57
CA HIS A 73 19.18 7.92 -5.12
C HIS A 73 17.78 7.90 -4.48
N VAL A 74 16.89 8.78 -4.94
CA VAL A 74 15.54 8.92 -4.40
C VAL A 74 14.66 7.71 -4.72
N MET A 75 14.91 7.01 -5.85
CA MET A 75 14.24 5.75 -6.19
C MET A 75 14.47 4.67 -5.12
N LYS A 76 15.67 4.59 -4.56
CA LYS A 76 15.97 3.63 -3.47
C LYS A 76 15.25 3.99 -2.17
N TRP A 77 14.95 5.26 -1.96
CA TRP A 77 14.38 5.76 -0.71
C TRP A 77 12.85 5.76 -0.70
N TYR A 78 12.23 6.23 -1.78
CA TYR A 78 10.78 6.49 -1.82
C TYR A 78 10.08 5.82 -3.01
N GLY A 79 10.85 5.20 -3.90
CA GLY A 79 10.34 4.44 -5.04
C GLY A 79 9.94 3.01 -4.67
N GLY A 80 9.99 2.14 -5.67
CA GLY A 80 9.88 0.69 -5.48
C GLY A 80 8.50 0.15 -5.15
N TYR A 81 7.47 0.97 -5.22
CA TYR A 81 6.09 0.48 -5.29
C TYR A 81 5.77 0.07 -6.71
N TYR A 82 5.15 -1.09 -6.87
CA TYR A 82 4.74 -1.65 -8.15
C TYR A 82 3.21 -1.76 -8.20
N PHE A 83 2.65 -1.22 -9.28
CA PHE A 83 1.25 -1.38 -9.65
C PHE A 83 1.24 -1.92 -11.08
N GLY A 84 0.80 -3.16 -11.27
CA GLY A 84 1.07 -3.87 -12.53
C GLY A 84 2.57 -3.84 -12.88
N ASP A 85 2.90 -3.31 -14.05
CA ASP A 85 4.28 -3.11 -14.54
C ASP A 85 4.89 -1.74 -14.22
N TYR A 86 4.16 -0.85 -13.56
CA TYR A 86 4.63 0.51 -13.27
C TYR A 86 5.29 0.59 -11.90
N GLN A 87 6.53 1.06 -11.89
CA GLN A 87 7.22 1.47 -10.67
C GLN A 87 6.89 2.93 -10.37
N VAL A 88 6.42 3.20 -9.16
CA VAL A 88 6.04 4.54 -8.70
C VAL A 88 6.68 4.88 -7.36
N PHE A 89 6.70 6.17 -7.07
CA PHE A 89 7.13 6.76 -5.81
C PHE A 89 5.95 6.98 -4.87
N ASN A 90 6.19 6.84 -3.56
CA ASN A 90 5.29 7.37 -2.54
C ASN A 90 5.19 8.90 -2.73
N PRO A 91 3.98 9.45 -2.98
CA PRO A 91 3.83 10.88 -3.25
C PRO A 91 4.28 11.76 -2.09
N PHE A 92 3.91 11.40 -0.85
CA PHE A 92 4.21 12.22 0.32
C PHE A 92 5.72 12.29 0.58
N SER A 93 6.41 11.15 0.53
CA SER A 93 7.85 11.10 0.75
C SER A 93 8.63 11.80 -0.37
N LEU A 94 8.26 11.61 -1.64
CA LEU A 94 8.90 12.31 -2.75
C LEU A 94 8.69 13.83 -2.68
N MET A 95 7.47 14.29 -2.40
CA MET A 95 7.20 15.72 -2.28
C MET A 95 7.92 16.33 -1.07
N SER A 96 8.01 15.60 0.03
CA SER A 96 8.79 16.02 1.20
C SER A 96 10.27 16.16 0.85
N TRP A 97 10.84 15.21 0.12
CA TRP A 97 12.21 15.28 -0.38
C TRP A 97 12.43 16.49 -1.30
N LEU A 98 11.56 16.71 -2.29
CA LEU A 98 11.65 17.85 -3.22
C LEU A 98 11.60 19.21 -2.50
N THR A 99 10.75 19.33 -1.48
CA THR A 99 10.50 20.60 -0.78
C THR A 99 11.47 20.86 0.37
N ARG A 100 12.17 19.84 0.87
CA ARG A 100 13.10 19.93 2.03
C ARG A 100 14.56 19.80 1.62
N GLY A 101 14.93 20.38 0.48
CA GLY A 101 16.33 20.45 0.05
C GLY A 101 16.92 19.15 -0.48
N LYS A 102 16.08 18.18 -0.88
CA LYS A 102 16.50 16.88 -1.43
C LYS A 102 17.33 16.03 -0.46
N GLU A 103 17.12 16.21 0.85
CA GLU A 103 17.68 15.33 1.88
C GLU A 103 16.74 14.14 2.12
N CYS A 104 17.30 12.93 2.04
CA CYS A 104 16.54 11.72 2.32
C CYS A 104 16.38 11.54 3.84
N ALA A 105 15.15 11.46 4.30
CA ALA A 105 14.76 11.18 5.66
C ALA A 105 13.55 10.23 5.71
N ILE A 106 13.12 9.90 6.92
CA ILE A 106 11.87 9.18 7.17
C ILE A 106 10.71 10.19 7.17
N PHE A 107 9.91 10.19 6.11
CA PHE A 107 8.77 11.07 5.90
C PHE A 107 7.43 10.36 6.15
N TRP A 108 7.10 9.33 5.37
CA TRP A 108 5.80 8.65 5.44
C TRP A 108 5.67 7.83 6.72
N THR A 109 6.61 6.92 7.01
CA THR A 109 6.54 6.04 8.20
C THR A 109 6.71 6.81 9.51
N GLY A 110 7.20 8.06 9.47
CA GLY A 110 7.28 8.95 10.62
C GLY A 110 5.95 9.63 10.99
N THR A 111 4.93 9.57 10.12
CA THR A 111 3.62 10.24 10.34
C THR A 111 2.52 9.32 10.85
N THR A 112 2.78 8.01 10.95
CA THR A 112 1.74 7.01 11.18
C THR A 112 1.34 6.89 12.66
N SER A 113 0.33 7.66 13.07
CA SER A 113 -0.44 7.40 14.30
C SER A 113 -1.60 6.41 14.08
N THR A 114 -1.99 6.13 12.83
CA THR A 114 -3.23 5.41 12.48
C THR A 114 -3.07 3.96 12.04
N THR A 115 -1.85 3.45 11.96
CA THR A 115 -1.60 2.04 11.61
C THR A 115 -0.31 1.61 12.27
N TYR A 116 -0.35 1.38 13.58
CA TYR A 116 0.77 0.76 14.25
C TYR A 116 0.84 -0.69 13.75
N LEU A 117 1.55 -0.90 12.63
CA LEU A 117 1.78 -2.21 12.06
C LEU A 117 2.24 -3.22 13.13
N PRO A 118 3.07 -2.86 14.12
CA PRO A 118 3.37 -3.77 15.22
C PRO A 118 2.10 -4.25 15.97
N GLU A 119 1.16 -3.35 16.26
CA GLU A 119 -0.10 -3.72 16.93
C GLU A 119 -0.95 -4.66 16.08
N PHE A 120 -1.09 -4.38 14.78
CA PHE A 120 -1.75 -5.28 13.84
C PHE A 120 -1.11 -6.68 13.85
N MET A 121 0.22 -6.73 13.75
CA MET A 121 1.01 -7.96 13.77
C MET A 121 0.96 -8.70 15.11
N LYS A 122 0.60 -8.03 16.22
CA LYS A 122 0.48 -8.64 17.55
C LYS A 122 -0.68 -9.65 17.65
N TYR A 123 -1.67 -9.59 16.78
CA TYR A 123 -2.84 -10.47 16.88
C TYR A 123 -2.79 -11.70 15.97
N HIS A 124 -1.72 -11.87 15.19
CA HIS A 124 -1.58 -13.00 14.26
C HIS A 124 -0.73 -14.15 14.83
N GLU A 125 -0.99 -15.35 14.30
CA GLU A 125 -0.30 -16.59 14.70
C GLU A 125 1.21 -16.54 14.42
N LYS A 126 1.98 -17.28 15.23
CA LYS A 126 3.45 -17.33 15.16
C LYS A 126 3.96 -17.86 13.81
N SER A 127 3.24 -18.80 13.19
CA SER A 127 3.55 -19.34 11.86
C SER A 127 3.53 -18.26 10.77
N ILE A 128 2.45 -17.47 10.73
CA ILE A 128 2.29 -16.35 9.79
C ILE A 128 3.37 -15.29 10.01
N ILE A 129 3.68 -15.00 11.28
CA ILE A 129 4.77 -14.09 11.65
C ILE A 129 6.11 -14.59 11.11
N MET A 130 6.40 -15.89 11.20
CA MET A 130 7.65 -16.47 10.69
C MET A 130 7.75 -16.37 9.16
N ASP A 131 6.67 -16.65 8.44
CA ASP A 131 6.66 -16.52 6.97
C ASP A 131 6.98 -15.07 6.56
N ILE A 132 6.37 -14.09 7.24
CA ILE A 132 6.64 -12.65 7.06
C ILE A 132 8.09 -12.31 7.44
N PHE A 133 8.60 -12.87 8.53
CA PHE A 133 9.96 -12.65 9.01
C PHE A 133 11.01 -13.13 8.01
N THR A 134 10.76 -14.26 7.32
CA THR A 134 11.64 -14.77 6.25
C THR A 134 11.75 -13.79 5.09
N ILE A 135 10.63 -13.21 4.63
CA ILE A 135 10.61 -12.16 3.58
C ILE A 135 11.52 -11.01 3.97
N LEU A 136 11.38 -10.57 5.22
CA LEU A 136 11.97 -9.33 5.69
C LEU A 136 13.44 -9.49 6.12
N LEU A 137 13.87 -10.67 6.54
CA LEU A 137 15.26 -10.91 6.99
C LEU A 137 16.21 -11.33 5.88
N GLU A 138 15.73 -12.08 4.89
CA GLU A 138 16.60 -12.62 3.85
C GLU A 138 16.78 -11.63 2.69
N GLY A 139 16.09 -10.48 2.73
CA GLY A 139 16.12 -9.45 1.67
C GLY A 139 15.49 -9.93 0.36
N ASN A 140 14.81 -11.08 0.40
CA ASN A 140 14.27 -11.77 -0.75
C ASN A 140 12.75 -11.60 -0.82
N SER A 141 12.21 -11.61 -2.04
CA SER A 141 10.78 -11.61 -2.26
C SER A 141 10.15 -12.92 -1.78
N PHE A 142 8.89 -12.87 -1.34
CA PHE A 142 8.12 -14.06 -0.97
C PHE A 142 7.09 -14.38 -2.04
N GLU A 143 7.19 -15.57 -2.61
CA GLU A 143 6.25 -16.04 -3.61
C GLU A 143 4.86 -16.25 -2.99
N ILE A 144 3.90 -15.47 -3.45
CA ILE A 144 2.51 -15.56 -3.06
C ILE A 144 1.62 -15.02 -4.17
N GLU A 145 0.62 -15.82 -4.55
CA GLU A 145 -0.37 -15.39 -5.53
C GLU A 145 -1.52 -14.62 -4.83
N LEU A 146 -1.57 -13.31 -5.08
CA LEU A 146 -2.62 -12.40 -4.64
C LEU A 146 -3.62 -12.20 -5.77
N THR A 147 -4.80 -12.80 -5.64
CA THR A 147 -5.86 -12.77 -6.68
C THR A 147 -7.02 -11.84 -6.32
N SER A 148 -7.03 -11.30 -5.10
CA SER A 148 -8.09 -10.43 -4.61
C SER A 148 -7.49 -9.30 -3.79
N THR A 149 -7.98 -8.09 -4.04
CA THR A 149 -7.64 -6.89 -3.27
C THR A 149 -8.62 -6.64 -2.13
N GLN A 150 -9.61 -7.52 -1.93
CA GLN A 150 -10.61 -7.38 -0.88
C GLN A 150 -10.03 -7.77 0.48
N VAL A 151 -10.16 -6.84 1.44
CA VAL A 151 -9.84 -7.07 2.84
C VAL A 151 -11.09 -6.76 3.66
N ASN A 152 -11.65 -7.78 4.32
CA ASN A 152 -12.70 -7.54 5.30
C ASN A 152 -12.06 -7.25 6.66
N TYR A 153 -11.98 -5.97 7.02
CA TYR A 153 -11.38 -5.52 8.27
C TYR A 153 -12.13 -5.97 9.52
N SER A 154 -13.40 -6.40 9.41
CA SER A 154 -14.18 -6.90 10.54
C SER A 154 -13.94 -8.39 10.83
N GLU A 155 -13.18 -9.08 9.99
CA GLU A 155 -12.89 -10.50 10.16
C GLU A 155 -11.85 -10.70 11.27
N SER A 156 -12.10 -11.68 12.15
CA SER A 156 -11.20 -11.99 13.27
C SER A 156 -10.09 -12.98 12.89
N ASN A 157 -10.28 -13.78 11.83
CA ASN A 157 -9.33 -14.81 11.41
C ASN A 157 -8.65 -14.41 10.08
N TRP A 158 -7.46 -13.83 10.20
CA TRP A 158 -6.69 -13.37 9.05
C TRP A 158 -5.71 -14.43 8.57
N GLN A 159 -5.94 -14.96 7.37
CA GLN A 159 -5.01 -15.86 6.70
C GLN A 159 -3.84 -15.08 6.05
N LEU A 160 -2.70 -15.76 5.83
CA LEU A 160 -1.47 -15.20 5.24
C LEU A 160 -1.73 -14.32 4.01
N LYS A 161 -2.51 -14.78 3.03
CA LYS A 161 -2.84 -14.01 1.82
C LYS A 161 -3.52 -12.68 2.12
N LYS A 162 -4.44 -12.65 3.09
CA LYS A 162 -5.15 -11.42 3.49
C LYS A 162 -4.21 -10.44 4.19
N ILE A 163 -3.31 -10.95 5.02
CA ILE A 163 -2.28 -10.16 5.69
C ILE A 163 -1.33 -9.55 4.65
N MET A 164 -0.80 -10.34 3.72
CA MET A 164 0.05 -9.83 2.65
C MET A 164 -0.66 -8.78 1.80
N ASN A 165 -1.92 -9.03 1.43
CA ASN A 165 -2.72 -8.06 0.68
C ASN A 165 -2.90 -6.75 1.47
N TYR A 166 -3.17 -6.81 2.77
CA TYR A 166 -3.27 -5.63 3.61
C TYR A 166 -1.95 -4.86 3.71
N LEU A 167 -0.82 -5.56 3.87
CA LEU A 167 0.50 -4.93 3.88
C LEU A 167 0.82 -4.24 2.55
N VAL A 168 0.41 -4.82 1.42
CA VAL A 168 0.53 -4.18 0.09
C VAL A 168 -0.34 -2.93 0.01
N LEU A 169 -1.62 -3.04 0.37
CA LEU A 169 -2.57 -1.91 0.32
C LEU A 169 -2.14 -0.74 1.22
N THR A 170 -1.56 -1.04 2.38
CA THR A 170 -1.08 -0.03 3.33
C THR A 170 0.33 0.47 3.02
N GLY A 171 0.97 -0.01 1.95
CA GLY A 171 2.29 0.46 1.51
C GLY A 171 3.47 -0.09 2.33
N HIS A 172 3.26 -1.10 3.16
CA HIS A 172 4.31 -1.78 3.93
C HIS A 172 5.00 -2.90 3.13
N LEU A 173 4.36 -3.38 2.07
CA LEU A 173 4.92 -4.25 1.04
C LEU A 173 4.53 -3.72 -0.35
N THR A 174 5.18 -4.23 -1.38
CA THR A 174 4.77 -4.08 -2.78
C THR A 174 4.54 -5.46 -3.40
N TYR A 175 3.65 -5.53 -4.40
CA TYR A 175 3.39 -6.77 -5.14
C TYR A 175 4.02 -6.73 -6.53
N LEU A 176 4.87 -7.72 -6.81
CA LEU A 176 5.49 -7.93 -8.12
C LEU A 176 4.60 -8.88 -8.93
N TYR A 177 3.70 -8.32 -9.74
CA TYR A 177 2.66 -9.09 -10.46
C TYR A 177 3.23 -10.26 -11.29
N LYS A 178 4.29 -10.01 -12.07
CA LYS A 178 4.93 -11.04 -12.91
C LYS A 178 5.64 -12.15 -12.11
N ALA A 179 6.31 -11.77 -11.03
CA ALA A 179 7.01 -12.71 -10.17
C ALA A 179 6.06 -13.44 -9.21
N LYS A 180 4.79 -13.00 -9.12
CA LYS A 180 3.82 -13.43 -8.11
C LYS A 180 4.43 -13.43 -6.71
N ALA A 181 5.07 -12.32 -6.35
CA ALA A 181 5.79 -12.22 -5.10
C ALA A 181 5.61 -10.86 -4.42
N VAL A 182 5.74 -10.82 -3.10
CA VAL A 182 5.76 -9.57 -2.32
C VAL A 182 7.17 -9.26 -1.84
N THR A 183 7.50 -7.97 -1.72
CA THR A 183 8.80 -7.52 -1.21
C THR A 183 8.66 -6.16 -0.50
N ILE A 184 9.71 -5.73 0.21
CA ILE A 184 9.79 -4.40 0.79
C ILE A 184 10.06 -3.39 -0.34
N PRO A 185 9.28 -2.31 -0.47
CA PRO A 185 9.38 -1.41 -1.63
C PRO A 185 10.67 -0.59 -1.64
N ASN A 186 11.12 -0.09 -0.49
CA ASN A 186 12.21 0.87 -0.43
C ASN A 186 12.84 0.96 0.97
N LYS A 187 13.90 1.76 1.07
CA LYS A 187 14.66 1.96 2.31
C LYS A 187 13.87 2.60 3.44
N GLU A 188 12.91 3.47 3.14
CA GLU A 188 12.09 4.11 4.17
C GLU A 188 11.20 3.08 4.88
N VAL A 189 10.62 2.15 4.12
CA VAL A 189 9.80 1.06 4.65
C VAL A 189 10.66 -0.03 5.30
N GLU A 190 11.81 -0.35 4.71
CA GLU A 190 12.80 -1.26 5.31
C GLU A 190 13.21 -0.79 6.71
N HIS A 191 13.59 0.48 6.84
CA HIS A 191 13.92 1.08 8.14
C HIS A 191 12.78 0.92 9.15
N TYR A 192 11.52 1.08 8.72
CA TYR A 192 10.36 0.92 9.58
C TYR A 192 10.21 -0.53 10.07
N TRP A 193 10.33 -1.52 9.18
CA TRP A 193 10.31 -2.93 9.55
C TRP A 193 11.40 -3.27 10.56
N GLU A 194 12.65 -2.85 10.29
CA GLU A 194 13.81 -3.15 11.13
C GLU A 194 13.71 -2.56 12.54
N ASN A 195 13.23 -1.32 12.66
CA ASN A 195 13.29 -0.58 13.92
C ASN A 195 12.02 -0.69 14.76
N TYR A 196 10.86 -0.99 14.16
CA TYR A 196 9.59 -0.98 14.88
C TYR A 196 8.88 -2.33 14.89
N VAL A 197 8.96 -3.11 13.81
CA VAL A 197 8.22 -4.37 13.71
C VAL A 197 9.06 -5.56 14.15
N MET A 198 10.29 -5.66 13.64
CA MET A 198 11.22 -6.74 13.93
C MET A 198 11.50 -6.96 15.43
N PRO A 199 11.74 -5.91 16.26
CA PRO A 199 11.97 -6.10 17.68
C PRO A 199 10.79 -6.77 18.39
N MET A 200 9.56 -6.42 17.98
CA MET A 200 8.35 -7.02 18.52
C MET A 200 8.18 -8.47 18.03
N LEU A 201 8.41 -8.77 16.75
CA LEU A 201 8.32 -10.16 16.26
C LEU A 201 9.29 -11.07 17.00
N ARG A 202 10.54 -10.64 17.20
CA ARG A 202 11.56 -11.39 17.96
C ARG A 202 11.12 -11.72 19.39
N SER A 203 10.46 -10.78 20.09
CA SER A 203 9.94 -11.01 21.45
C SER A 203 8.85 -12.08 21.55
N LYS A 204 8.14 -12.39 20.45
CA LYS A 204 7.14 -13.47 20.38
C LYS A 204 7.72 -14.82 19.93
N LEU A 205 8.92 -14.80 19.34
CA LEU A 205 9.60 -16.00 18.87
C LEU A 205 10.35 -16.71 19.99
N LEU A 206 10.82 -15.96 20.98
CA LEU A 206 11.31 -16.43 22.28
C LEU A 206 10.14 -16.87 23.18
#